data_AF-A0A956KP38-F1
#
_entry.id   AF-A0A956KP38-F1
#
_cell.length_a   1.000
_cell.length_b   1.000
_cell.length_c   1.000
_cell.angle_alpha   90.00
_cell.angle_beta   90.00
_cell.angle_gamma   90.00
#
_symmetry.space_group_name_H-M   'P 1'
#
loop_
_entity.id
_entity.type
_entity.pdbx_description
1 polymer ?
#
loop_
_entity_poly.entity_id
_entity_poly.type
_entity_poly.pdbx_seq_one_letter_code
_entity_poly.pdbx_strand_id
1 'polypeptide(L)'
;MSKHRDASLSRSPRLAGLMILTVAAVAAGTAIVVGDDAMAGPGSDPLLDDPDFSVAPSVPQEDQTPWTDPDEVERLSIPYSPEEMAGPDGWDPNQGPGEAPAATPTYIFINIDGTNLTCQGGDNSLVDSSIIACQYGFSGPYPGWGGTAAQRQTLMDAVKADWAPFNMAVVSTRPANGPYTMCMTGPGNHPFGNNVLGIAPLDCNNNMPNNIVFAFHSANDGFGANTQATTISQEVAHAYGLEHVGATSDIMNPYNAGGNPSFTDTCINIQGNPDIVCNGQHLAHCSSGKQNSYQELLSMFGAADPDNSPPTVAVTYPNNGDVFPVGADFQITCNATDDVGVASVELYLNGSQAGSTVYAAPYAWDVNNLPLGDYQVYCVATDEWSNTTQSTTVSFSAQEDQGGTTGGGTTGGDTTGGDTTSGGESGTDTTATTDAGIDTGDDFGSGGLPPGFGQDVGDSGCACNSGAPAERNGWMLLGLLALPLLRRRRD
;
A
#
# COMPACT_ATOMS: atom_id res chain seq x y z
N MET A 1 -27.58 -65.93 -4.95
CA MET A 1 -26.14 -66.13 -4.67
C MET A 1 -25.33 -65.31 -5.66
N SER A 2 -24.37 -64.55 -5.15
CA SER A 2 -23.11 -64.05 -5.74
C SER A 2 -22.79 -64.28 -7.22
N LYS A 3 -21.98 -63.46 -7.92
CA LYS A 3 -21.33 -62.12 -7.81
C LYS A 3 -20.20 -62.14 -8.87
N HIS A 4 -19.53 -61.00 -9.10
CA HIS A 4 -18.23 -60.86 -9.82
C HIS A 4 -18.26 -60.81 -11.37
N ARG A 5 -17.44 -59.96 -12.02
CA ARG A 5 -16.75 -58.73 -11.56
C ARG A 5 -16.35 -57.85 -12.75
N ASP A 6 -15.97 -56.62 -12.43
CA ASP A 6 -15.64 -55.52 -13.33
C ASP A 6 -14.40 -55.76 -14.21
N ALA A 7 -14.36 -55.10 -15.36
CA ALA A 7 -13.19 -55.05 -16.25
C ALA A 7 -12.27 -53.87 -15.87
N SER A 8 -10.96 -54.12 -15.84
CA SER A 8 -9.93 -53.14 -15.46
C SER A 8 -9.01 -52.81 -16.63
N LEU A 9 -9.03 -51.56 -17.10
CA LEU A 9 -8.00 -50.83 -17.84
C LEU A 9 -8.19 -49.35 -17.42
N SER A 10 -7.20 -48.56 -17.02
CA SER A 10 -5.93 -48.31 -17.71
C SER A 10 -4.76 -48.06 -16.75
N ARG A 11 -3.53 -48.02 -17.29
CA ARG A 11 -2.30 -47.71 -16.55
C ARG A 11 -2.12 -46.19 -16.42
N SER A 12 -1.73 -45.73 -15.24
CA SER A 12 -1.12 -44.41 -15.04
C SER A 12 0.36 -44.59 -14.67
N PRO A 13 1.33 -44.05 -15.44
CA PRO A 13 2.68 -43.86 -14.94
C PRO A 13 2.72 -42.65 -13.98
N ARG A 14 3.69 -42.68 -13.07
CA ARG A 14 4.01 -41.58 -12.15
C ARG A 14 4.66 -40.42 -12.93
N LEU A 15 4.46 -39.20 -12.46
CA LEU A 15 5.49 -38.14 -12.45
C LEU A 15 5.09 -37.08 -11.42
N ALA A 16 6.08 -36.55 -10.72
CA ALA A 16 5.95 -35.53 -9.68
C ALA A 16 6.69 -34.27 -10.14
N GLY A 17 6.14 -33.10 -9.82
CA GLY A 17 6.78 -31.79 -9.94
C GLY A 17 6.55 -31.06 -8.61
N LEU A 18 7.63 -30.51 -8.04
CA LEU A 18 7.67 -30.02 -6.68
C LEU A 18 7.71 -28.49 -6.68
N MET A 19 6.65 -27.86 -6.18
CA MET A 19 6.62 -26.42 -5.89
C MET A 19 6.80 -26.27 -4.38
N ILE A 20 7.90 -25.66 -3.95
CA ILE A 20 8.21 -25.47 -2.52
C ILE A 20 7.83 -24.05 -2.11
N LEU A 21 7.05 -23.95 -1.04
CA LEU A 21 6.79 -22.71 -0.32
C LEU A 21 7.76 -22.62 0.86
N THR A 22 8.35 -21.45 1.04
CA THR A 22 9.24 -21.12 2.16
C THR A 22 8.53 -20.19 3.14
N VAL A 23 8.96 -20.22 4.41
CA VAL A 23 8.21 -19.65 5.54
C VAL A 23 9.18 -19.11 6.61
N ALA A 24 9.19 -17.79 6.84
CA ALA A 24 9.94 -17.18 7.94
C ALA A 24 9.29 -17.41 9.33
N ALA A 25 10.09 -17.53 10.39
CA ALA A 25 9.64 -17.86 11.74
C ALA A 25 10.14 -16.95 12.88
N VAL A 26 9.40 -16.89 13.98
CA VAL A 26 9.72 -16.12 15.20
C VAL A 26 10.65 -16.90 16.13
N ALA A 27 11.70 -16.25 16.65
CA ALA A 27 12.51 -16.79 17.75
C ALA A 27 11.87 -16.48 19.13
N ALA A 28 11.51 -17.51 19.90
CA ALA A 28 11.01 -17.33 21.27
C ALA A 28 12.17 -17.11 22.26
N GLY A 29 12.35 -15.87 22.75
CA GLY A 29 13.47 -15.50 23.60
C GLY A 29 13.10 -14.72 24.87
N THR A 30 12.83 -15.41 25.97
CA THR A 30 12.79 -14.82 27.32
C THR A 30 14.13 -15.01 28.03
N ALA A 31 14.97 -13.97 28.05
CA ALA A 31 16.21 -13.95 28.83
C ALA A 31 16.05 -13.12 30.11
N ILE A 32 15.65 -13.77 31.22
CA ILE A 32 15.74 -13.16 32.55
C ILE A 32 17.18 -13.32 33.05
N VAL A 33 17.84 -12.20 33.31
CA VAL A 33 19.17 -12.17 33.94
C VAL A 33 19.03 -12.62 35.40
N VAL A 34 19.71 -13.71 35.76
CA VAL A 34 19.93 -14.08 37.17
C VAL A 34 21.40 -13.78 37.48
N GLY A 35 21.62 -12.82 38.40
CA GLY A 35 22.94 -12.58 38.97
C GLY A 35 23.21 -13.51 40.14
N ASP A 36 24.47 -13.93 40.30
CA ASP A 36 24.95 -14.68 41.46
C ASP A 36 24.86 -13.86 42.75
N ASP A 37 24.36 -14.46 43.83
CA ASP A 37 24.99 -14.38 45.15
C ASP A 37 24.49 -15.49 46.09
N ALA A 38 25.26 -15.83 47.12
CA ALA A 38 25.22 -17.16 47.74
C ALA A 38 24.70 -17.26 49.20
N MET A 39 24.46 -18.52 49.63
CA MET A 39 24.61 -19.10 51.00
C MET A 39 23.37 -19.55 51.80
N ALA A 40 23.45 -20.84 52.23
CA ALA A 40 22.88 -21.50 53.43
C ALA A 40 21.35 -21.80 53.57
N GLY A 41 21.03 -23.06 53.89
CA GLY A 41 19.73 -23.52 54.47
C GLY A 41 19.91 -23.95 55.94
N PRO A 42 19.19 -24.96 56.50
CA PRO A 42 17.95 -25.64 56.06
C PRO A 42 16.91 -25.87 57.21
N GLY A 43 15.75 -26.48 56.88
CA GLY A 43 14.76 -27.07 57.82
C GLY A 43 13.32 -26.61 57.53
N SER A 44 12.22 -27.32 57.82
CA SER A 44 11.90 -28.69 58.27
C SER A 44 10.37 -28.69 58.49
N ASP A 45 9.67 -29.71 57.99
CA ASP A 45 8.22 -30.01 58.15
C ASP A 45 7.76 -30.04 59.65
N PRO A 46 6.44 -30.03 60.05
CA PRO A 46 5.28 -30.58 59.32
C PRO A 46 3.89 -29.86 59.43
N LEU A 47 2.90 -30.53 58.83
CA LEU A 47 1.47 -30.27 58.57
C LEU A 47 0.50 -30.15 59.79
N LEU A 48 -0.82 -30.04 59.45
CA LEU A 48 -2.09 -30.13 60.24
C LEU A 48 -2.68 -28.76 60.67
N ASP A 49 -3.99 -28.43 60.52
CA ASP A 49 -5.15 -29.11 59.89
C ASP A 49 -6.26 -28.08 59.52
N ASP A 50 -6.92 -28.26 58.36
CA ASP A 50 -8.34 -28.03 57.96
C ASP A 50 -9.20 -26.80 58.43
N PRO A 51 -10.36 -26.49 57.78
CA PRO A 51 -10.84 -26.85 56.43
C PRO A 51 -11.46 -25.68 55.61
N ASP A 52 -12.02 -26.04 54.44
CA ASP A 52 -13.20 -25.44 53.78
C ASP A 52 -13.00 -24.47 52.58
N PHE A 53 -12.67 -25.02 51.40
CA PHE A 53 -13.53 -24.82 50.21
C PHE A 53 -13.29 -25.85 49.09
N SER A 54 -14.38 -26.34 48.48
CA SER A 54 -14.32 -27.33 47.37
C SER A 54 -15.62 -27.30 46.54
N VAL A 55 -15.68 -27.68 45.26
CA VAL A 55 -14.66 -28.18 44.31
C VAL A 55 -14.81 -27.40 42.99
N ALA A 56 -13.71 -27.11 42.28
CA ALA A 56 -13.72 -26.94 40.82
C ALA A 56 -12.73 -27.95 40.20
N PRO A 57 -13.08 -28.66 39.11
CA PRO A 57 -12.31 -29.80 38.63
C PRO A 57 -10.98 -29.39 37.99
N SER A 58 -9.95 -30.21 38.22
CA SER A 58 -8.62 -30.10 37.63
C SER A 58 -8.67 -30.27 36.11
N VAL A 59 -8.14 -29.28 35.38
CA VAL A 59 -7.67 -29.47 34.01
C VAL A 59 -6.46 -30.42 34.06
N PRO A 60 -6.35 -31.45 33.20
CA PRO A 60 -5.14 -32.26 33.09
C PRO A 60 -3.96 -31.37 32.70
N GLN A 61 -2.86 -31.47 33.45
CA GLN A 61 -1.60 -30.85 33.08
C GLN A 61 -1.02 -31.64 31.90
N GLU A 62 -1.25 -31.19 30.67
CA GLU A 62 -0.69 -31.84 29.49
C GLU A 62 0.83 -31.67 29.40
N ASP A 63 1.43 -32.70 28.81
CA ASP A 63 2.85 -33.02 28.88
C ASP A 63 3.71 -32.07 28.04
N GLN A 64 4.62 -31.32 28.69
CA GLN A 64 5.58 -30.47 27.97
C GLN A 64 6.76 -31.31 27.46
N THR A 65 6.48 -32.11 26.43
CA THR A 65 7.52 -32.68 25.57
C THR A 65 7.87 -31.71 24.45
N PRO A 66 9.16 -31.54 24.08
CA PRO A 66 9.54 -30.73 22.93
C PRO A 66 8.96 -31.30 21.63
N TRP A 67 8.49 -30.42 20.75
CA TRP A 67 7.92 -30.75 19.44
C TRP A 67 8.90 -31.57 18.59
N THR A 68 8.58 -32.82 18.32
CA THR A 68 9.33 -33.72 17.42
C THR A 68 8.42 -34.53 16.50
N ASP A 69 7.35 -33.92 15.99
CA ASP A 69 6.50 -34.55 14.96
C ASP A 69 6.88 -34.01 13.57
N PRO A 70 7.48 -34.83 12.69
CA PRO A 70 7.84 -34.42 11.33
C PRO A 70 6.64 -34.39 10.36
N ASP A 71 5.47 -34.91 10.72
CA ASP A 71 4.36 -35.13 9.79
C ASP A 71 3.49 -33.88 9.54
N GLU A 72 3.65 -32.78 10.30
CA GLU A 72 2.99 -31.51 9.97
C GLU A 72 3.65 -30.75 8.80
N VAL A 73 4.90 -31.08 8.45
CA VAL A 73 5.65 -30.41 7.37
C VAL A 73 5.13 -30.81 5.97
N GLU A 74 4.45 -31.96 5.84
CA GLU A 74 3.91 -32.44 4.55
C GLU A 74 2.67 -31.68 4.04
N ARG A 75 2.16 -30.67 4.76
CA ARG A 75 0.88 -29.99 4.43
C ARG A 75 0.98 -28.73 3.55
N LEU A 76 2.17 -28.33 3.10
CA LEU A 76 2.36 -27.09 2.33
C LEU A 76 2.58 -27.29 0.81
N SER A 77 2.54 -28.53 0.29
CA SER A 77 2.89 -28.85 -1.10
C SER A 77 1.67 -29.21 -1.97
N ILE A 78 1.31 -28.36 -2.93
CA ILE A 78 0.32 -28.66 -3.98
C ILE A 78 0.91 -28.28 -5.35
N PRO A 79 0.89 -29.16 -6.38
CA PRO A 79 1.56 -28.90 -7.65
C PRO A 79 0.71 -28.11 -8.66
N TYR A 80 1.39 -27.24 -9.42
CA TYR A 80 0.87 -26.60 -10.64
C TYR A 80 0.99 -27.49 -11.88
N SER A 81 0.30 -27.11 -12.97
CA SER A 81 0.30 -27.89 -14.22
C SER A 81 1.48 -27.52 -15.14
N PRO A 82 2.05 -28.46 -15.92
CA PRO A 82 3.16 -28.17 -16.82
C PRO A 82 2.86 -27.20 -17.97
N GLU A 83 1.59 -26.89 -18.24
CA GLU A 83 1.17 -26.02 -19.34
C GLU A 83 1.28 -24.53 -18.98
N GLU A 84 1.40 -24.19 -17.69
CA GLU A 84 1.58 -22.82 -17.17
C GLU A 84 3.07 -22.44 -16.98
N MET A 85 3.98 -23.41 -17.00
CA MET A 85 5.44 -23.21 -16.88
C MET A 85 6.17 -23.00 -18.22
N ALA A 86 5.44 -23.00 -19.34
CA ALA A 86 6.00 -22.88 -20.68
C ALA A 86 6.10 -21.41 -21.14
N GLY A 87 7.08 -20.68 -20.60
CA GLY A 87 7.63 -19.51 -21.29
C GLY A 87 8.26 -19.93 -22.64
N PRO A 88 8.32 -19.04 -23.66
CA PRO A 88 8.74 -19.44 -24.99
C PRO A 88 10.24 -19.76 -25.08
N ASP A 89 10.53 -21.04 -25.35
CA ASP A 89 11.73 -21.58 -25.97
C ASP A 89 13.14 -21.23 -25.40
N GLY A 90 13.68 -22.14 -24.58
CA GLY A 90 15.09 -22.57 -24.72
C GLY A 90 16.09 -22.16 -23.63
N TRP A 91 16.10 -22.89 -22.51
CA TRP A 91 17.21 -22.85 -21.55
C TRP A 91 18.43 -23.64 -22.07
N ASP A 92 19.59 -22.96 -22.22
CA ASP A 92 20.89 -23.56 -22.55
C ASP A 92 21.81 -23.56 -21.30
N PRO A 93 22.25 -24.72 -20.80
CA PRO A 93 23.12 -24.82 -19.62
C PRO A 93 24.55 -24.29 -19.82
N ASN A 94 24.89 -23.71 -20.97
CA ASN A 94 26.19 -23.09 -21.26
C ASN A 94 26.11 -21.57 -21.44
N GLN A 95 24.95 -20.95 -21.24
CA GLN A 95 24.87 -19.50 -21.09
C GLN A 95 25.70 -19.12 -19.85
N GLY A 96 26.59 -18.14 -20.00
CA GLY A 96 27.23 -17.50 -18.85
C GLY A 96 26.22 -16.70 -18.02
N PRO A 97 26.66 -15.86 -17.05
CA PRO A 97 25.76 -14.86 -16.49
C PRO A 97 25.10 -14.09 -17.64
N GLY A 98 23.78 -13.88 -17.53
CA GLY A 98 22.93 -13.34 -18.58
C GLY A 98 23.36 -11.94 -19.03
N GLU A 99 22.59 -11.36 -19.97
CA GLU A 99 22.86 -10.01 -20.47
C GLU A 99 23.16 -9.03 -19.34
N ALA A 100 24.10 -8.11 -19.60
CA ALA A 100 24.53 -7.12 -18.62
C ALA A 100 23.31 -6.46 -17.95
N PRO A 101 23.33 -6.30 -16.61
CA PRO A 101 22.15 -5.91 -15.84
C PRO A 101 21.51 -4.65 -16.42
N ALA A 102 20.18 -4.67 -16.51
CA ALA A 102 19.42 -3.64 -17.18
C ALA A 102 19.76 -2.25 -16.63
N ALA A 103 19.83 -1.25 -17.52
CA ALA A 103 20.05 0.16 -17.15
C ALA A 103 18.84 0.80 -16.41
N THR A 104 17.87 -0.01 -16.00
CA THR A 104 16.68 0.38 -15.23
C THR A 104 16.56 -0.59 -14.06
N PRO A 105 16.33 -0.12 -12.82
CA PRO A 105 16.25 -0.99 -11.66
C PRO A 105 15.07 -1.96 -11.75
N THR A 106 15.19 -3.11 -11.08
CA THR A 106 14.06 -4.03 -10.88
C THR A 106 13.25 -3.56 -9.66
N TYR A 107 11.92 -3.58 -9.75
CA TYR A 107 11.05 -3.00 -8.73
C TYR A 107 10.61 -4.04 -7.69
N ILE A 108 10.68 -3.63 -6.42
CA ILE A 108 10.05 -4.29 -5.28
C ILE A 108 8.96 -3.35 -4.77
N PHE A 109 7.69 -3.70 -4.99
CA PHE A 109 6.56 -2.95 -4.46
C PHE A 109 6.16 -3.47 -3.08
N ILE A 110 6.33 -2.62 -2.05
CA ILE A 110 5.94 -2.93 -0.68
C ILE A 110 4.51 -2.45 -0.44
N ASN A 111 3.55 -3.37 -0.60
CA ASN A 111 2.13 -3.06 -0.47
C ASN A 111 1.70 -3.05 1.01
N ILE A 112 1.85 -1.88 1.63
CA ILE A 112 1.46 -1.57 3.03
C ILE A 112 0.02 -1.06 3.19
N ASP A 113 -0.68 -0.79 2.10
CA ASP A 113 -2.07 -0.32 2.11
C ASP A 113 -3.10 -1.45 1.94
N GLY A 114 -2.64 -2.60 1.44
CA GLY A 114 -3.49 -3.74 1.13
C GLY A 114 -4.10 -3.64 -0.27
N THR A 115 -4.71 -4.73 -0.72
CA THR A 115 -5.46 -4.77 -1.99
C THR A 115 -6.50 -5.90 -1.94
N ASN A 116 -7.35 -6.01 -2.95
CA ASN A 116 -8.20 -7.18 -3.13
C ASN A 116 -7.47 -8.23 -3.96
N LEU A 117 -6.87 -9.22 -3.29
CA LEU A 117 -6.18 -10.33 -3.94
C LEU A 117 -7.16 -11.24 -4.69
N THR A 118 -6.69 -11.80 -5.79
CA THR A 118 -7.42 -12.74 -6.64
C THR A 118 -6.66 -14.07 -6.76
N CYS A 119 -7.31 -15.05 -7.38
CA CYS A 119 -6.75 -16.35 -7.67
C CYS A 119 -7.05 -16.67 -9.14
N GLN A 120 -6.07 -16.49 -10.02
CA GLN A 120 -6.22 -16.66 -11.48
C GLN A 120 -5.14 -17.57 -12.09
N GLY A 121 -4.78 -18.66 -11.39
CA GLY A 121 -3.89 -19.68 -11.96
C GLY A 121 -2.39 -19.34 -11.92
N GLY A 122 -1.98 -18.25 -11.28
CA GLY A 122 -0.56 -17.94 -11.13
C GLY A 122 -0.33 -16.71 -10.26
N ASP A 123 0.94 -16.49 -9.92
CA ASP A 123 1.41 -15.26 -9.30
C ASP A 123 1.59 -14.19 -10.38
N ASN A 124 0.86 -13.08 -10.23
CA ASN A 124 0.99 -11.93 -11.10
C ASN A 124 0.58 -10.65 -10.35
N SER A 125 1.59 -9.97 -9.83
CA SER A 125 1.54 -8.69 -9.12
C SER A 125 0.80 -7.59 -9.90
N LEU A 126 0.81 -7.61 -11.24
CA LEU A 126 0.10 -6.62 -12.06
C LEU A 126 -1.42 -6.66 -11.87
N VAL A 127 -1.98 -7.85 -11.60
CA VAL A 127 -3.43 -8.11 -11.50
C VAL A 127 -3.86 -8.64 -10.12
N ASP A 128 -3.01 -8.49 -9.11
CA ASP A 128 -3.23 -8.96 -7.73
C ASP A 128 -3.57 -10.47 -7.64
N SER A 129 -3.14 -11.31 -8.58
CA SER A 129 -3.35 -12.76 -8.53
C SER A 129 -2.22 -13.44 -7.80
N SER A 130 -2.51 -14.28 -6.79
CA SER A 130 -1.49 -15.08 -6.11
C SER A 130 -1.88 -16.55 -5.91
N ILE A 131 -0.91 -17.45 -6.10
CA ILE A 131 -1.00 -18.88 -5.79
C ILE A 131 -1.15 -19.13 -4.30
N ILE A 132 -0.50 -18.32 -3.46
CA ILE A 132 -0.61 -18.41 -2.00
C ILE A 132 -2.01 -17.97 -1.58
N ALA A 133 -2.55 -16.93 -2.23
CA ALA A 133 -3.95 -16.52 -2.02
C ALA A 133 -4.96 -17.60 -2.46
N CYS A 134 -4.69 -18.33 -3.56
CA CYS A 134 -5.45 -19.51 -3.95
C CYS A 134 -5.41 -20.62 -2.87
N GLN A 135 -4.22 -20.95 -2.38
CA GLN A 135 -3.98 -22.15 -1.56
C GLN A 135 -4.42 -21.98 -0.10
N TYR A 136 -4.27 -20.77 0.47
CA TYR A 136 -4.51 -20.51 1.90
C TYR A 136 -5.67 -19.54 2.18
N GLY A 137 -6.42 -19.16 1.14
CA GLY A 137 -7.65 -18.38 1.29
C GLY A 137 -7.44 -16.88 1.55
N PHE A 138 -6.32 -16.31 1.10
CA PHE A 138 -6.11 -14.85 1.14
C PHE A 138 -6.84 -14.08 0.03
N SER A 139 -7.52 -14.79 -0.88
CA SER A 139 -8.34 -14.18 -1.94
C SER A 139 -9.46 -13.32 -1.36
N GLY A 140 -9.59 -12.09 -1.83
CA GLY A 140 -10.47 -11.05 -1.28
C GLY A 140 -9.68 -9.90 -0.67
N PRO A 141 -10.31 -9.06 0.17
CA PRO A 141 -9.65 -7.91 0.79
C PRO A 141 -8.54 -8.34 1.75
N TYR A 142 -7.29 -8.06 1.39
CA TYR A 142 -6.13 -8.22 2.26
C TYR A 142 -5.86 -6.90 3.00
N PRO A 143 -5.73 -6.90 4.34
CA PRO A 143 -5.56 -5.67 5.11
C PRO A 143 -4.18 -5.06 4.92
N GLY A 144 -4.10 -3.74 4.84
CA GLY A 144 -2.83 -3.02 4.94
C GLY A 144 -2.21 -3.09 6.34
N TRP A 145 -0.90 -2.86 6.40
CA TRP A 145 -0.06 -2.80 7.58
C TRP A 145 -0.48 -1.74 8.63
N GLY A 146 -1.10 -0.65 8.17
CA GLY A 146 -1.61 0.45 9.00
C GLY A 146 -0.56 1.52 9.30
N GLY A 147 -0.43 1.90 10.58
CA GLY A 147 0.61 2.80 11.09
C GLY A 147 0.44 4.29 10.76
N THR A 148 1.33 5.10 11.34
CA THR A 148 1.48 6.53 11.01
C THR A 148 2.45 6.73 9.85
N ALA A 149 2.35 7.90 9.20
CA ALA A 149 3.33 8.46 8.27
C ALA A 149 4.80 8.13 8.62
N ALA A 150 5.25 8.52 9.82
CA ALA A 150 6.64 8.32 10.25
C ALA A 150 7.01 6.84 10.45
N GLN A 151 6.07 6.01 10.92
CA GLN A 151 6.30 4.56 11.06
C GLN A 151 6.45 3.89 9.69
N ARG A 152 5.63 4.30 8.70
CA ARG A 152 5.75 3.82 7.31
C ARG A 152 7.09 4.19 6.69
N GLN A 153 7.51 5.44 6.83
CA GLN A 153 8.83 5.87 6.37
C GLN A 153 9.95 5.05 7.02
N THR A 154 9.91 4.84 8.34
CA THR A 154 10.92 4.06 9.06
C THR A 154 10.98 2.60 8.59
N LEU A 155 9.84 1.99 8.24
CA LEU A 155 9.79 0.65 7.65
C LEU A 155 10.39 0.64 6.23
N MET A 156 9.97 1.57 5.36
CA MET A 156 10.48 1.68 3.99
C MET A 156 11.98 1.96 3.95
N ASP A 157 12.50 2.83 4.82
CA ASP A 157 13.94 3.11 4.95
C ASP A 157 14.73 1.86 5.34
N ALA A 158 14.19 1.03 6.24
CA ALA A 158 14.82 -0.22 6.64
C ALA A 158 14.84 -1.24 5.49
N VAL A 159 13.73 -1.42 4.76
CA VAL A 159 13.70 -2.31 3.58
C VAL A 159 14.65 -1.79 2.50
N LYS A 160 14.64 -0.49 2.20
CA LYS A 160 15.61 0.13 1.27
C LYS A 160 17.06 -0.15 1.66
N ALA A 161 17.39 -0.08 2.95
CA ALA A 161 18.74 -0.34 3.43
C ALA A 161 19.21 -1.79 3.18
N ASP A 162 18.31 -2.77 3.25
CA ASP A 162 18.61 -4.18 2.93
C ASP A 162 18.97 -4.36 1.44
N TRP A 163 18.23 -3.68 0.55
CA TRP A 163 18.36 -3.83 -0.91
C TRP A 163 19.31 -2.84 -1.58
N ALA A 164 19.77 -1.82 -0.86
CA ALA A 164 20.66 -0.75 -1.32
C ALA A 164 21.95 -1.17 -2.06
N PRO A 165 22.52 -2.39 -1.91
CA PRO A 165 23.68 -2.81 -2.71
C PRO A 165 23.37 -3.18 -4.18
N PHE A 166 22.10 -3.42 -4.52
CA PHE A 166 21.67 -3.99 -5.81
C PHE A 166 20.90 -2.98 -6.66
N ASN A 167 20.78 -3.22 -7.98
CA ASN A 167 20.00 -2.35 -8.88
C ASN A 167 18.49 -2.56 -8.72
N MET A 168 17.98 -2.21 -7.54
CA MET A 168 16.62 -2.49 -7.08
C MET A 168 15.93 -1.22 -6.60
N ALA A 169 14.70 -0.99 -7.03
CA ALA A 169 13.85 0.10 -6.58
C ALA A 169 12.78 -0.41 -5.62
N VAL A 170 12.98 -0.17 -4.32
CA VAL A 170 12.00 -0.46 -3.27
C VAL A 170 11.01 0.71 -3.19
N VAL A 171 9.77 0.50 -3.62
CA VAL A 171 8.75 1.54 -3.75
C VAL A 171 7.52 1.28 -2.86
N SER A 172 6.92 2.34 -2.31
CA SER A 172 5.60 2.28 -1.65
C SER A 172 4.44 2.66 -2.57
N THR A 173 4.72 3.15 -3.78
CA THR A 173 3.72 3.38 -4.83
C THR A 173 3.76 2.25 -5.84
N ARG A 174 2.60 1.70 -6.21
CA ARG A 174 2.47 0.61 -7.19
C ARG A 174 3.05 1.02 -8.56
N PRO A 175 4.02 0.30 -9.13
CA PRO A 175 4.53 0.59 -10.47
C PRO A 175 3.40 0.50 -11.52
N ALA A 176 3.35 1.50 -12.40
CA ALA A 176 2.28 1.58 -13.41
C ALA A 176 2.50 0.63 -14.61
N ASN A 177 3.75 0.26 -14.89
CA ASN A 177 4.18 -0.59 -16.00
C ASN A 177 5.43 -1.37 -15.61
N GLY A 178 5.79 -2.38 -16.41
CA GLY A 178 6.97 -3.22 -16.17
C GLY A 178 6.72 -4.32 -15.12
N PRO A 179 7.59 -5.33 -15.04
CA PRO A 179 7.48 -6.37 -14.04
C PRO A 179 7.97 -5.89 -12.67
N TYR A 180 7.36 -6.41 -11.60
CA TYR A 180 7.77 -6.14 -10.23
C TYR A 180 7.33 -7.24 -9.26
N THR A 181 8.16 -7.52 -8.26
CA THR A 181 7.77 -8.36 -7.12
C THR A 181 6.93 -7.52 -6.16
N MET A 182 5.80 -8.04 -5.70
CA MET A 182 4.97 -7.36 -4.69
C MET A 182 5.07 -8.08 -3.34
N CYS A 183 5.43 -7.36 -2.28
CA CYS A 183 5.29 -7.84 -0.91
C CYS A 183 3.99 -7.32 -0.30
N MET A 184 3.02 -8.21 -0.09
CA MET A 184 1.83 -7.93 0.70
C MET A 184 2.20 -7.85 2.17
N THR A 185 2.19 -6.64 2.73
CA THR A 185 2.59 -6.39 4.12
C THR A 185 1.36 -6.04 4.95
N GLY A 186 0.95 -6.94 5.85
CA GLY A 186 -0.24 -6.72 6.69
C GLY A 186 -0.55 -7.85 7.68
N PRO A 187 -1.39 -7.59 8.70
CA PRO A 187 -1.74 -8.56 9.75
C PRO A 187 -2.80 -9.58 9.26
N GLY A 188 -2.53 -10.25 8.15
CA GLY A 188 -3.46 -11.20 7.54
C GLY A 188 -3.91 -12.28 8.53
N ASN A 189 -5.19 -12.67 8.47
CA ASN A 189 -5.70 -13.79 9.28
C ASN A 189 -5.24 -15.12 8.66
N HIS A 190 -3.97 -15.48 8.85
CA HIS A 190 -3.33 -16.63 8.19
C HIS A 190 -3.45 -17.93 9.00
N PRO A 191 -3.56 -19.10 8.34
CA PRO A 191 -3.76 -20.39 9.02
C PRO A 191 -2.50 -20.92 9.72
N PHE A 192 -1.35 -20.26 9.56
CA PHE A 192 -0.04 -20.75 10.01
C PHE A 192 0.27 -20.49 11.50
N GLY A 193 -0.58 -19.74 12.20
CA GLY A 193 -0.36 -19.36 13.59
C GLY A 193 0.77 -18.33 13.78
N ASN A 194 0.89 -17.80 15.00
CA ASN A 194 1.70 -16.61 15.30
C ASN A 194 3.22 -16.79 15.19
N ASN A 195 3.70 -18.02 14.97
CA ASN A 195 5.14 -18.31 14.87
C ASN A 195 5.67 -18.12 13.44
N VAL A 196 4.79 -17.89 12.47
CA VAL A 196 5.13 -17.66 11.06
C VAL A 196 4.98 -16.18 10.74
N LEU A 197 6.06 -15.57 10.26
CA LEU A 197 6.13 -14.14 9.92
C LEU A 197 5.94 -13.84 8.44
N GLY A 198 6.11 -14.83 7.56
CA GLY A 198 5.95 -14.63 6.12
C GLY A 198 5.80 -15.92 5.35
N ILE A 199 5.49 -15.79 4.06
CA ILE A 199 5.44 -16.89 3.11
C ILE A 199 5.63 -16.38 1.67
N ALA A 200 6.37 -17.13 0.86
CA ALA A 200 6.68 -16.80 -0.52
C ALA A 200 6.74 -18.04 -1.43
N PRO A 201 6.49 -17.87 -2.75
CA PRO A 201 6.98 -18.81 -3.75
C PRO A 201 8.51 -18.76 -3.80
N LEU A 202 9.14 -19.89 -4.13
CA LEU A 202 10.56 -19.95 -4.45
C LEU A 202 10.75 -19.94 -5.98
N ASP A 203 11.39 -18.89 -6.52
CA ASP A 203 11.55 -18.69 -7.97
C ASP A 203 13.03 -18.53 -8.36
N CYS A 204 13.65 -19.65 -8.70
CA CYS A 204 15.07 -19.74 -9.03
C CYS A 204 15.44 -18.90 -10.25
N ASN A 205 16.36 -17.95 -10.09
CA ASN A 205 16.81 -16.99 -11.10
C ASN A 205 15.71 -16.02 -11.60
N ASN A 206 14.67 -15.77 -10.81
CA ASN A 206 13.61 -14.78 -11.11
C ASN A 206 12.92 -15.06 -12.48
N ASN A 207 12.53 -16.32 -12.74
CA ASN A 207 11.87 -16.71 -13.99
C ASN A 207 10.42 -16.19 -14.09
N MET A 208 9.80 -15.82 -12.97
CA MET A 208 8.44 -15.29 -12.86
C MET A 208 8.48 -13.91 -12.20
N PRO A 209 8.91 -12.85 -12.90
CA PRO A 209 9.26 -11.55 -12.30
C PRO A 209 8.07 -10.70 -11.78
N ASN A 210 6.90 -11.32 -11.61
CA ASN A 210 5.67 -10.72 -11.07
C ASN A 210 5.18 -11.46 -9.80
N ASN A 211 6.07 -12.13 -9.06
CA ASN A 211 5.75 -12.86 -7.83
C ASN A 211 5.05 -11.96 -6.77
N ILE A 212 4.15 -12.56 -5.98
CA ILE A 212 3.50 -11.95 -4.82
C ILE A 212 3.89 -12.73 -3.57
N VAL A 213 4.64 -12.06 -2.69
CA VAL A 213 5.13 -12.59 -1.41
C VAL A 213 4.36 -11.95 -0.25
N PHE A 214 4.41 -12.53 0.95
CA PHE A 214 3.61 -12.08 2.09
C PHE A 214 4.47 -11.91 3.35
N ALA A 215 4.38 -10.74 3.97
CA ALA A 215 4.96 -10.45 5.28
C ALA A 215 3.83 -10.12 6.29
N PHE A 216 3.65 -10.99 7.28
CA PHE A 216 2.58 -10.95 8.27
C PHE A 216 2.89 -9.99 9.42
N HIS A 217 3.02 -8.71 9.10
CA HIS A 217 3.36 -7.64 10.04
C HIS A 217 2.28 -6.56 10.14
N SER A 218 2.26 -5.84 11.26
CA SER A 218 1.49 -4.59 11.39
C SER A 218 2.27 -3.54 12.16
N ALA A 219 1.87 -2.28 12.04
CA ALA A 219 2.53 -1.17 12.72
C ALA A 219 2.55 -1.25 14.27
N ASN A 220 1.82 -2.19 14.87
CA ASN A 220 1.68 -2.35 16.32
C ASN A 220 1.81 -3.82 16.78
N ASP A 221 2.46 -4.69 16.00
CA ASP A 221 2.66 -6.11 16.35
C ASP A 221 3.75 -6.34 17.41
N GLY A 222 4.54 -5.31 17.74
CA GLY A 222 5.61 -5.35 18.72
C GLY A 222 7.02 -5.53 18.14
N PHE A 223 7.14 -5.76 16.83
CA PHE A 223 8.43 -5.82 16.15
C PHE A 223 8.90 -4.41 15.74
N GLY A 224 10.23 -4.18 15.78
CA GLY A 224 10.83 -2.93 15.29
C GLY A 224 10.92 -2.90 13.77
N ALA A 225 11.04 -1.72 13.16
CA ALA A 225 11.07 -1.54 11.70
C ALA A 225 12.07 -2.47 10.99
N ASN A 226 13.32 -2.54 11.46
CA ASN A 226 14.36 -3.42 10.90
C ASN A 226 14.00 -4.90 11.00
N THR A 227 13.30 -5.30 12.06
CA THR A 227 12.82 -6.67 12.29
C THR A 227 11.71 -7.04 11.31
N GLN A 228 10.79 -6.10 11.04
CA GLN A 228 9.75 -6.28 10.02
C GLN A 228 10.33 -6.24 8.60
N ALA A 229 11.30 -5.35 8.35
CA ALA A 229 12.03 -5.26 7.10
C ALA A 229 12.81 -6.54 6.77
N THR A 230 13.46 -7.16 7.78
CA THR A 230 14.12 -8.46 7.62
C THR A 230 13.15 -9.50 7.04
N THR A 231 11.94 -9.62 7.60
CA THR A 231 10.91 -10.53 7.09
C THR A 231 10.52 -10.17 5.66
N ILE A 232 10.23 -8.89 5.38
CA ILE A 232 9.86 -8.41 4.03
C ILE A 232 10.95 -8.78 3.01
N SER A 233 12.20 -8.48 3.32
CA SER A 233 13.36 -8.74 2.47
C SER A 233 13.64 -10.24 2.30
N GLN A 234 13.43 -11.06 3.33
CA GLN A 234 13.55 -12.52 3.26
C GLN A 234 12.51 -13.12 2.30
N GLU A 235 11.25 -12.71 2.42
CA GLU A 235 10.18 -13.23 1.58
C GLU A 235 10.31 -12.76 0.12
N VAL A 236 10.75 -11.51 -0.11
CA VAL A 236 11.09 -11.02 -1.46
C VAL A 236 12.30 -11.79 -2.04
N ALA A 237 13.30 -12.12 -1.22
CA ALA A 237 14.47 -12.88 -1.66
C ALA A 237 14.15 -14.34 -2.03
N HIS A 238 13.14 -14.96 -1.40
CA HIS A 238 12.60 -16.26 -1.85
C HIS A 238 12.02 -16.17 -3.28
N ALA A 239 11.35 -15.08 -3.63
CA ALA A 239 10.91 -14.82 -5.00
C ALA A 239 12.06 -14.55 -6.01
N TYR A 240 13.33 -14.57 -5.57
CA TYR A 240 14.54 -14.59 -6.40
C TYR A 240 15.38 -15.87 -6.18
N GLY A 241 14.76 -16.92 -5.61
CA GLY A 241 15.36 -18.24 -5.49
C GLY A 241 16.33 -18.41 -4.32
N LEU A 242 16.46 -17.43 -3.43
CA LEU A 242 17.25 -17.63 -2.21
C LEU A 242 16.50 -18.55 -1.24
N GLU A 243 17.19 -19.54 -0.70
CA GLU A 243 16.71 -20.49 0.31
C GLU A 243 17.20 -20.10 1.71
N HIS A 244 16.64 -20.73 2.74
CA HIS A 244 17.01 -20.46 4.13
C HIS A 244 18.46 -20.86 4.45
N VAL A 245 19.16 -20.09 5.29
CA VAL A 245 20.55 -20.34 5.69
C VAL A 245 20.78 -20.27 7.20
N GLY A 246 21.80 -20.96 7.69
CA GLY A 246 22.04 -21.14 9.13
C GLY A 246 22.70 -19.99 9.90
N ALA A 247 22.91 -18.82 9.30
CA ALA A 247 23.62 -17.70 9.94
C ALA A 247 22.69 -16.54 10.28
N THR A 248 22.57 -16.19 11.57
CA THR A 248 21.71 -15.11 12.10
C THR A 248 22.11 -13.69 11.68
N SER A 249 23.17 -13.56 10.87
CA SER A 249 23.63 -12.31 10.25
C SER A 249 23.13 -12.13 8.82
N ASP A 250 22.59 -13.18 8.22
CA ASP A 250 22.02 -13.16 6.87
C ASP A 250 20.51 -13.01 6.94
N ILE A 251 19.92 -12.22 6.03
CA ILE A 251 18.46 -12.03 5.93
C ILE A 251 17.75 -13.36 5.68
N MET A 252 18.40 -14.32 5.01
CA MET A 252 17.83 -15.63 4.76
C MET A 252 17.87 -16.57 5.98
N ASN A 253 18.15 -16.08 7.19
CA ASN A 253 17.99 -16.89 8.38
C ASN A 253 16.49 -17.12 8.67
N PRO A 254 16.01 -18.37 8.78
CA PRO A 254 14.59 -18.66 8.97
C PRO A 254 14.04 -18.17 10.31
N TYR A 255 14.89 -17.72 11.24
CA TYR A 255 14.50 -17.27 12.57
C TYR A 255 14.81 -15.79 12.75
N ASN A 256 13.77 -14.99 12.96
CA ASN A 256 13.93 -13.59 13.27
C ASN A 256 14.41 -13.40 14.72
N ALA A 257 15.74 -13.42 14.91
CA ALA A 257 16.41 -13.25 16.19
C ALA A 257 16.51 -11.78 16.65
N GLY A 258 15.95 -10.84 15.89
CA GLY A 258 16.15 -9.41 16.05
C GLY A 258 17.54 -8.94 15.60
N GLY A 259 17.80 -7.64 15.74
CA GLY A 259 18.99 -6.98 15.21
C GLY A 259 18.75 -6.38 13.82
N ASN A 260 19.78 -6.42 12.98
CA ASN A 260 19.75 -5.90 11.61
C ASN A 260 20.67 -6.76 10.71
N PRO A 261 20.22 -7.95 10.27
CA PRO A 261 20.96 -8.75 9.30
C PRO A 261 21.07 -8.04 7.94
N SER A 262 21.80 -8.64 7.02
CA SER A 262 21.96 -8.15 5.64
C SER A 262 22.15 -9.33 4.69
N PHE A 263 21.95 -9.19 3.39
CA PHE A 263 22.43 -10.19 2.43
C PHE A 263 23.96 -10.26 2.49
N THR A 264 24.53 -11.39 2.90
CA THR A 264 25.97 -11.51 3.18
C THR A 264 26.77 -12.06 2.00
N ASP A 265 27.94 -11.46 1.74
CA ASP A 265 28.92 -12.00 0.79
C ASP A 265 29.73 -13.14 1.44
N THR A 266 29.05 -14.25 1.73
CA THR A 266 29.65 -15.45 2.31
C THR A 266 28.83 -16.68 1.94
N CYS A 267 29.51 -17.76 1.50
CA CYS A 267 28.85 -19.05 1.27
C CYS A 267 28.45 -19.72 2.59
N ILE A 268 27.17 -19.62 2.97
CA ILE A 268 26.57 -20.20 4.17
C ILE A 268 25.84 -21.49 3.81
N ASN A 269 25.84 -22.48 4.71
CA ASN A 269 25.07 -23.71 4.51
C ASN A 269 23.56 -23.41 4.48
N ILE A 270 22.88 -23.94 3.47
CA ILE A 270 21.41 -23.92 3.37
C ILE A 270 20.82 -24.79 4.49
N GLN A 271 19.69 -24.36 5.06
CA GLN A 271 18.96 -25.07 6.12
C GLN A 271 17.54 -25.41 5.65
N GLY A 272 17.24 -26.70 5.60
CA GLY A 272 15.96 -27.22 5.11
C GLY A 272 16.04 -28.71 4.85
N ASN A 273 14.89 -29.30 4.47
CA ASN A 273 14.77 -30.71 4.08
C ASN A 273 15.50 -30.96 2.72
N PRO A 274 15.72 -32.21 2.26
CA PRO A 274 16.97 -32.63 1.64
C PRO A 274 17.22 -32.14 0.20
N ASP A 275 16.23 -31.48 -0.42
CA ASP A 275 16.24 -31.08 -1.82
C ASP A 275 16.37 -29.56 -1.92
N ILE A 276 17.60 -29.11 -2.20
CA ILE A 276 17.91 -27.73 -2.57
C ILE A 276 17.32 -27.50 -3.97
N VAL A 277 16.32 -26.65 -4.07
CA VAL A 277 15.52 -26.41 -5.28
C VAL A 277 16.32 -25.57 -6.27
N CYS A 278 16.86 -24.45 -5.81
CA CYS A 278 17.63 -23.52 -6.61
C CYS A 278 19.12 -23.90 -6.68
N ASN A 279 19.43 -25.20 -6.53
CA ASN A 279 20.80 -25.74 -6.53
C ASN A 279 21.62 -25.31 -7.76
N GLY A 280 21.01 -25.13 -8.94
CA GLY A 280 21.70 -24.59 -10.12
C GLY A 280 22.20 -23.15 -9.94
N GLN A 281 21.39 -22.29 -9.32
CA GLN A 281 21.70 -20.90 -8.98
C GLN A 281 22.80 -20.86 -7.91
N HIS A 282 22.61 -21.55 -6.79
CA HIS A 282 23.57 -21.52 -5.69
C HIS A 282 24.94 -22.11 -6.09
N LEU A 283 24.97 -23.14 -6.95
CA LEU A 283 26.22 -23.71 -7.48
C LEU A 283 27.01 -22.76 -8.40
N ALA A 284 26.39 -21.70 -8.92
CA ALA A 284 27.11 -20.68 -9.70
C ALA A 284 28.01 -19.79 -8.80
N HIS A 285 27.65 -19.65 -7.51
CA HIS A 285 28.34 -18.76 -6.56
C HIS A 285 29.04 -19.49 -5.41
N CYS A 286 28.63 -20.74 -5.11
CA CYS A 286 29.11 -21.51 -3.98
C CYS A 286 29.34 -23.01 -4.27
N SER A 287 30.01 -23.68 -3.34
CA SER A 287 30.05 -25.15 -3.30
C SER A 287 28.68 -25.72 -2.94
N SER A 288 28.31 -26.89 -3.49
CA SER A 288 27.09 -27.64 -3.18
C SER A 288 26.72 -27.63 -1.69
N GLY A 289 25.44 -27.41 -1.40
CA GLY A 289 24.92 -27.28 -0.03
C GLY A 289 24.98 -25.86 0.56
N LYS A 290 25.38 -24.86 -0.22
CA LYS A 290 25.58 -23.49 0.24
C LYS A 290 25.09 -22.45 -0.75
N GLN A 291 24.71 -21.30 -0.20
CA GLN A 291 24.23 -20.10 -0.89
C GLN A 291 25.09 -18.89 -0.50
N ASN A 292 25.25 -17.92 -1.40
CA ASN A 292 25.79 -16.59 -1.10
C ASN A 292 24.76 -15.57 -1.60
N SER A 293 23.92 -15.11 -0.67
CA SER A 293 22.77 -14.26 -0.97
C SER A 293 23.19 -12.96 -1.67
N TYR A 294 24.31 -12.36 -1.26
CA TYR A 294 24.83 -11.16 -1.89
C TYR A 294 25.29 -11.39 -3.33
N GLN A 295 26.10 -12.42 -3.60
CA GLN A 295 26.63 -12.66 -4.95
C GLN A 295 25.56 -13.13 -5.93
N GLU A 296 24.57 -13.88 -5.46
CA GLU A 296 23.44 -14.33 -6.28
C GLU A 296 22.56 -13.13 -6.68
N LEU A 297 22.15 -12.28 -5.74
CA LEU A 297 21.41 -11.04 -6.04
C LEU A 297 22.20 -10.07 -6.92
N LEU A 298 23.51 -9.90 -6.65
CA LEU A 298 24.41 -9.07 -7.47
C LEU A 298 24.52 -9.59 -8.91
N SER A 299 24.45 -10.91 -9.12
CA SER A 299 24.52 -11.51 -10.46
C SER A 299 23.22 -11.36 -11.25
N MET A 300 22.07 -11.38 -10.58
CA MET A 300 20.75 -11.24 -11.20
C MET A 300 20.42 -9.79 -11.56
N PHE A 301 20.72 -8.86 -10.64
CA PHE A 301 20.27 -7.47 -10.76
C PHE A 301 21.40 -6.47 -11.04
N GLY A 302 22.65 -6.84 -10.76
CA GLY A 302 23.78 -5.92 -10.80
C GLY A 302 23.92 -5.08 -9.53
N ALA A 303 25.03 -4.35 -9.44
CA ALA A 303 25.24 -3.38 -8.36
C ALA A 303 24.28 -2.19 -8.51
N ALA A 304 23.92 -1.55 -7.40
CA ALA A 304 23.06 -0.38 -7.39
C ALA A 304 23.56 0.72 -8.34
N ASP A 305 22.68 1.16 -9.25
CA ASP A 305 22.85 2.37 -10.04
C ASP A 305 21.96 3.46 -9.41
N PRO A 306 22.53 4.51 -8.79
CA PRO A 306 21.74 5.48 -8.06
C PRO A 306 20.95 6.37 -9.01
N ASP A 307 19.67 6.59 -8.71
CA ASP A 307 18.88 7.56 -9.45
C ASP A 307 19.36 9.00 -9.14
N ASN A 308 19.44 9.82 -10.18
CA ASN A 308 19.82 11.24 -10.13
C ASN A 308 18.77 12.13 -10.84
N SER A 309 17.69 11.55 -11.37
CA SER A 309 16.53 12.26 -11.87
C SER A 309 15.71 12.78 -10.68
N PRO A 310 15.49 14.10 -10.52
CA PRO A 310 14.60 14.58 -9.48
C PRO A 310 13.13 14.51 -9.93
N PRO A 311 12.19 14.30 -9.00
CA PRO A 311 10.78 14.14 -9.33
C PRO A 311 10.18 15.42 -9.92
N THR A 312 9.05 15.30 -10.59
CA THR A 312 8.24 16.44 -11.05
C THR A 312 7.05 16.65 -10.12
N VAL A 313 6.73 17.90 -9.76
CA VAL A 313 5.60 18.21 -8.86
C VAL A 313 4.94 19.55 -9.18
N ALA A 314 3.60 19.58 -9.09
CA ALA A 314 2.77 20.77 -9.29
C ALA A 314 1.62 20.82 -8.28
N VAL A 315 1.31 22.01 -7.75
CA VAL A 315 0.03 22.29 -7.07
C VAL A 315 -1.07 22.28 -8.13
N THR A 316 -2.08 21.42 -7.95
CA THR A 316 -3.23 21.28 -8.85
C THR A 316 -4.45 22.06 -8.39
N TYR A 317 -4.55 22.36 -7.09
CA TYR A 317 -5.54 23.27 -6.52
C TYR A 317 -5.03 23.80 -5.17
N PRO A 318 -5.27 25.07 -4.79
CA PRO A 318 -5.94 26.12 -5.56
C PRO A 318 -5.15 26.58 -6.79
N ASN A 319 -5.76 27.38 -7.65
CA ASN A 319 -5.10 28.05 -8.76
C ASN A 319 -4.47 29.37 -8.31
N ASN A 320 -3.47 29.83 -9.04
CA ASN A 320 -2.80 31.09 -8.73
C ASN A 320 -3.72 32.29 -9.03
N GLY A 321 -4.07 33.03 -7.98
CA GLY A 321 -4.98 34.17 -8.01
C GLY A 321 -6.38 33.86 -7.47
N ASP A 322 -6.65 32.64 -7.00
CA ASP A 322 -7.95 32.29 -6.43
C ASP A 322 -8.27 33.14 -5.18
N VAL A 323 -9.56 33.47 -5.04
CA VAL A 323 -10.11 34.26 -3.92
C VAL A 323 -11.21 33.45 -3.25
N PHE A 324 -11.01 33.15 -1.97
CA PHE A 324 -11.95 32.40 -1.14
C PHE A 324 -12.66 33.33 -0.15
N PRO A 325 -13.91 33.03 0.25
CA PRO A 325 -14.52 33.70 1.39
C PRO A 325 -13.79 33.28 2.68
N VAL A 326 -13.71 34.19 3.67
CA VAL A 326 -13.26 33.85 5.02
C VAL A 326 -14.13 32.72 5.59
N GLY A 327 -13.49 31.70 6.15
CA GLY A 327 -14.13 30.51 6.67
C GLY A 327 -14.34 29.40 5.62
N ALA A 328 -13.79 29.53 4.41
CA ALA A 328 -13.87 28.47 3.40
C ALA A 328 -13.19 27.17 3.82
N ASP A 329 -13.81 26.05 3.45
CA ASP A 329 -13.29 24.68 3.55
C ASP A 329 -12.99 24.15 2.14
N PHE A 330 -11.79 23.58 1.92
CA PHE A 330 -11.37 22.97 0.64
C PHE A 330 -10.14 22.07 0.86
N GLN A 331 -9.67 21.38 -0.19
CA GLN A 331 -8.42 20.64 -0.16
C GLN A 331 -7.35 21.32 -1.02
N ILE A 332 -6.15 21.54 -0.48
CA ILE A 332 -4.97 21.78 -1.31
C ILE A 332 -4.58 20.43 -1.91
N THR A 333 -4.33 20.38 -3.22
CA THR A 333 -3.95 19.14 -3.92
C THR A 333 -2.69 19.36 -4.75
N CYS A 334 -1.87 18.32 -4.83
CA CYS A 334 -0.68 18.29 -5.67
C CYS A 334 -0.64 17.01 -6.51
N ASN A 335 -0.02 17.11 -7.68
CA ASN A 335 0.36 15.96 -8.49
C ASN A 335 1.89 15.85 -8.51
N ALA A 336 2.43 14.65 -8.33
CA ALA A 336 3.85 14.37 -8.40
C ALA A 336 4.10 13.08 -9.16
N THR A 337 5.10 13.08 -10.05
CA THR A 337 5.49 11.95 -10.90
C THR A 337 7.00 11.92 -11.07
N ASP A 338 7.55 10.71 -11.19
CA ASP A 338 8.98 10.41 -11.24
C ASP A 338 9.21 9.26 -12.23
N ASP A 339 10.43 9.07 -12.75
CA ASP A 339 10.73 7.93 -13.64
C ASP A 339 10.91 6.60 -12.90
N VAL A 340 11.23 6.63 -11.60
CA VAL A 340 11.31 5.43 -10.75
C VAL A 340 10.20 5.41 -9.69
N GLY A 341 10.09 6.45 -8.86
CA GLY A 341 9.07 6.49 -7.82
C GLY A 341 9.11 7.72 -6.93
N VAL A 342 7.92 8.24 -6.58
CA VAL A 342 7.79 9.30 -5.58
C VAL A 342 7.62 8.66 -4.20
N ALA A 343 8.62 8.84 -3.34
CA ALA A 343 8.59 8.37 -1.96
C ALA A 343 7.65 9.20 -1.08
N SER A 344 7.62 10.52 -1.29
CA SER A 344 6.77 11.43 -0.52
C SER A 344 6.51 12.78 -1.17
N VAL A 345 5.41 13.42 -0.75
CA VAL A 345 5.11 14.82 -1.02
C VAL A 345 4.77 15.56 0.27
N GLU A 346 5.35 16.74 0.44
CA GLU A 346 5.12 17.66 1.55
C GLU A 346 4.48 18.96 1.05
N LEU A 347 3.47 19.46 1.76
CA LEU A 347 2.90 20.78 1.54
C LEU A 347 3.62 21.84 2.38
N TYR A 348 3.88 23.00 1.80
CA TYR A 348 4.39 24.18 2.49
C TYR A 348 3.41 25.36 2.31
N LEU A 349 3.08 26.03 3.41
CA LEU A 349 2.25 27.22 3.48
C LEU A 349 3.08 28.38 4.03
N ASN A 350 3.14 29.50 3.31
CA ASN A 350 3.89 30.70 3.67
C ASN A 350 5.36 30.42 4.07
N GLY A 351 5.99 29.43 3.42
CA GLY A 351 7.39 29.04 3.64
C GLY A 351 7.64 28.11 4.84
N SER A 352 6.60 27.61 5.50
CA SER A 352 6.71 26.57 6.54
C SER A 352 5.93 25.32 6.11
N GLN A 353 6.43 24.13 6.48
CA GLN A 353 5.70 22.88 6.23
C GLN A 353 4.32 22.92 6.90
N ALA A 354 3.29 22.47 6.19
CA ALA A 354 1.91 22.44 6.62
C ALA A 354 1.28 21.07 6.37
N GLY A 355 0.54 20.57 7.35
CA GLY A 355 -0.01 19.21 7.30
C GLY A 355 1.04 18.12 7.52
N SER A 356 0.64 16.87 7.30
CA SER A 356 1.52 15.71 7.30
C SER A 356 2.10 15.43 5.92
N THR A 357 3.33 14.95 5.84
CA THR A 357 3.90 14.31 4.64
C THR A 357 2.99 13.18 4.15
N VAL A 358 2.79 13.07 2.83
CA VAL A 358 1.93 12.06 2.19
C VAL A 358 2.79 11.16 1.29
N TYR A 359 2.67 9.84 1.42
CA TYR A 359 3.60 8.83 0.85
C TYR A 359 3.02 8.05 -0.34
N ALA A 360 1.78 8.36 -0.74
CA ALA A 360 1.12 7.79 -1.90
C ALA A 360 0.04 8.76 -2.39
N ALA A 361 -0.26 8.76 -3.69
CA ALA A 361 -1.34 9.56 -4.25
C ALA A 361 -2.73 9.06 -3.75
N PRO A 362 -3.74 9.95 -3.56
CA PRO A 362 -3.73 11.38 -3.88
C PRO A 362 -3.02 12.24 -2.82
N TYR A 363 -2.14 13.14 -3.26
CA TYR A 363 -1.45 14.10 -2.39
C TYR A 363 -2.38 15.29 -2.09
N ALA A 364 -3.09 15.24 -0.96
CA ALA A 364 -4.11 16.20 -0.58
C ALA A 364 -4.06 16.56 0.91
N TRP A 365 -4.42 17.80 1.24
CA TRP A 365 -4.48 18.34 2.60
C TRP A 365 -5.74 19.17 2.81
N ASP A 366 -6.51 18.86 3.84
CA ASP A 366 -7.72 19.61 4.21
C ASP A 366 -7.36 21.00 4.78
N VAL A 367 -7.95 22.03 4.18
CA VAL A 367 -8.01 23.39 4.72
C VAL A 367 -9.43 23.58 5.26
N ASN A 368 -9.53 23.91 6.54
CA ASN A 368 -10.82 24.16 7.20
C ASN A 368 -10.82 25.56 7.80
N ASN A 369 -11.94 26.28 7.67
CA ASN A 369 -12.18 27.62 8.21
C ASN A 369 -11.05 28.62 7.85
N LEU A 370 -10.74 28.77 6.55
CA LEU A 370 -9.64 29.61 6.06
C LEU A 370 -9.71 31.06 6.61
N PRO A 371 -8.72 31.52 7.42
CA PRO A 371 -8.72 32.89 7.95
C PRO A 371 -8.49 33.95 6.87
N LEU A 372 -8.89 35.20 7.14
CA LEU A 372 -8.58 36.36 6.30
C LEU A 372 -7.07 36.52 6.08
N GLY A 373 -6.62 36.68 4.83
CA GLY A 373 -5.22 36.95 4.51
C GLY A 373 -4.78 36.46 3.12
N ASP A 374 -3.53 36.74 2.79
CA ASP A 374 -2.85 36.25 1.59
C ASP A 374 -2.01 35.01 1.93
N TYR A 375 -2.01 34.03 1.02
CA TYR A 375 -1.37 32.73 1.21
C TYR A 375 -0.53 32.35 -0.01
N GLN A 376 0.64 31.79 0.26
CA GLN A 376 1.51 31.17 -0.74
C GLN A 376 1.67 29.69 -0.40
N VAL A 377 1.40 28.81 -1.37
CA VAL A 377 1.57 27.36 -1.24
C VAL A 377 2.48 26.79 -2.31
N TYR A 378 3.23 25.78 -1.94
CA TYR A 378 3.97 24.92 -2.87
C TYR A 378 4.07 23.51 -2.27
N CYS A 379 4.28 22.52 -3.13
CA CYS A 379 4.62 21.17 -2.70
C CYS A 379 6.09 20.88 -2.97
N VAL A 380 6.71 20.07 -2.11
CA VAL A 380 8.02 19.46 -2.33
C VAL A 380 7.78 17.96 -2.51
N ALA A 381 8.25 17.40 -3.63
CA ALA A 381 8.27 15.96 -3.84
C ALA A 381 9.69 15.43 -3.65
N THR A 382 9.79 14.23 -3.09
CA THR A 382 11.03 13.48 -2.88
C THR A 382 10.88 12.11 -3.52
N ASP A 383 11.89 11.67 -4.28
CA ASP A 383 11.93 10.33 -4.88
C ASP A 383 12.46 9.27 -3.90
N GLU A 384 12.64 8.04 -4.37
CA GLU A 384 13.17 6.96 -3.55
C GLU A 384 14.68 7.10 -3.21
N TRP A 385 15.44 7.92 -3.96
CA TRP A 385 16.88 8.20 -3.82
C TRP A 385 17.22 9.52 -3.10
N SER A 386 16.22 10.20 -2.55
CA SER A 386 16.31 11.52 -1.88
C SER A 386 16.63 12.71 -2.79
N ASN A 387 16.46 12.59 -4.12
CA ASN A 387 16.37 13.75 -5.00
C ASN A 387 15.04 14.48 -4.74
N THR A 388 15.05 15.81 -4.83
CA THR A 388 13.90 16.64 -4.47
C THR A 388 13.61 17.72 -5.49
N THR A 389 12.31 18.00 -5.69
CA THR A 389 11.84 19.14 -6.48
C THR A 389 10.79 19.91 -5.72
N GLN A 390 10.91 21.23 -5.75
CA GLN A 390 9.87 22.15 -5.28
C GLN A 390 8.99 22.56 -6.47
N SER A 391 7.67 22.55 -6.29
CA SER A 391 6.73 23.08 -7.29
C SER A 391 6.87 24.60 -7.44
N THR A 392 6.29 25.13 -8.51
CA THR A 392 5.96 26.56 -8.59
C THR A 392 5.09 26.97 -7.40
N THR A 393 5.34 28.13 -6.81
CA THR A 393 4.51 28.70 -5.75
C THR A 393 3.21 29.26 -6.33
N VAL A 394 2.09 28.82 -5.77
CA VAL A 394 0.74 29.33 -6.03
C VAL A 394 0.39 30.36 -4.96
N SER A 395 -0.07 31.54 -5.36
CA SER A 395 -0.63 32.54 -4.44
C SER A 395 -2.16 32.54 -4.50
N PHE A 396 -2.84 32.60 -3.36
CA PHE A 396 -4.29 32.79 -3.25
C PHE A 396 -4.62 33.69 -2.05
N SER A 397 -5.87 34.16 -1.94
CA SER A 397 -6.29 35.00 -0.80
C SER A 397 -7.64 34.57 -0.22
N ALA A 398 -7.84 34.87 1.06
CA ALA A 398 -9.14 34.87 1.70
C ALA A 398 -9.61 36.32 1.90
N GLN A 399 -10.86 36.61 1.55
CA GLN A 399 -11.44 37.95 1.66
C GLN A 399 -12.81 37.87 2.37
N GLU A 400 -13.16 38.89 3.14
CA GLU A 400 -14.54 39.03 3.62
C GLU A 400 -15.47 39.13 2.40
N ASP A 401 -16.60 38.41 2.42
CA ASP A 401 -17.59 38.51 1.35
C ASP A 401 -18.01 39.98 1.22
N GLN A 402 -17.68 40.58 0.07
CA GLN A 402 -18.05 41.95 -0.28
C GLN A 402 -19.53 41.97 -0.62
N GLY A 403 -20.36 41.79 0.41
CA GLY A 403 -21.79 41.57 0.32
C GLY A 403 -22.41 42.55 -0.64
N GLY A 404 -22.87 42.02 -1.79
CA GLY A 404 -23.19 42.81 -2.96
C GLY A 404 -24.17 43.92 -2.62
N THR A 405 -23.69 45.17 -2.63
CA THR A 405 -24.52 46.35 -2.42
C THR A 405 -25.47 46.52 -3.60
N THR A 406 -26.58 45.81 -3.55
CA THR A 406 -27.76 46.08 -4.37
C THR A 406 -28.24 47.47 -3.99
N GLY A 407 -27.97 48.43 -4.88
CA GLY A 407 -28.38 49.82 -4.74
C GLY A 407 -29.89 49.96 -4.81
N GLY A 408 -30.58 49.66 -3.71
CA GLY A 408 -32.00 49.92 -3.51
C GLY A 408 -32.26 51.42 -3.42
N GLY A 409 -32.32 52.08 -4.57
CA GLY A 409 -32.57 53.51 -4.67
C GLY A 409 -33.89 53.90 -4.01
N THR A 410 -33.83 54.82 -3.05
CA THR A 410 -35.01 55.35 -2.36
C THR A 410 -35.72 56.39 -3.23
N THR A 411 -36.80 55.99 -3.88
CA THR A 411 -37.83 56.93 -4.38
C THR A 411 -39.21 56.48 -3.93
N GLY A 412 -39.70 57.08 -2.84
CA GLY A 412 -41.13 57.09 -2.56
C GLY A 412 -41.80 58.26 -3.28
N GLY A 413 -43.10 58.18 -3.55
CA GLY A 413 -43.87 59.34 -4.02
C GLY A 413 -45.06 59.05 -4.93
N ASP A 414 -46.21 58.88 -4.30
CA ASP A 414 -47.50 59.43 -4.76
C ASP A 414 -48.22 58.78 -5.99
N THR A 415 -49.40 59.32 -6.31
CA THR A 415 -50.59 58.55 -6.69
C THR A 415 -51.30 59.03 -7.96
N THR A 416 -52.36 58.30 -8.35
CA THR A 416 -53.46 58.66 -9.29
C THR A 416 -53.25 58.53 -10.81
N GLY A 417 -53.97 57.57 -11.40
CA GLY A 417 -55.13 57.82 -12.30
C GLY A 417 -54.95 58.36 -13.73
N GLY A 418 -55.63 57.74 -14.70
CA GLY A 418 -56.16 58.44 -15.88
C GLY A 418 -55.78 57.91 -17.28
N ASP A 419 -56.59 56.99 -17.80
CA ASP A 419 -57.29 57.00 -19.12
C ASP A 419 -56.65 57.49 -20.46
N THR A 420 -57.23 57.01 -21.57
CA THR A 420 -57.22 57.50 -22.98
C THR A 420 -56.16 57.02 -24.00
N THR A 421 -56.51 55.93 -24.71
CA THR A 421 -56.75 55.81 -26.18
C THR A 421 -55.90 56.51 -27.28
N SER A 422 -55.81 55.78 -28.42
CA SER A 422 -55.48 56.20 -29.82
C SER A 422 -54.00 56.43 -30.19
N GLY A 423 -53.53 56.17 -31.42
CA GLY A 423 -54.16 55.71 -32.66
C GLY A 423 -53.13 55.18 -33.71
N GLY A 424 -53.52 55.01 -34.98
CA GLY A 424 -52.64 54.54 -36.10
C GLY A 424 -51.56 55.56 -36.53
N GLU A 425 -50.77 55.39 -37.60
CA GLU A 425 -50.80 54.57 -38.83
C GLU A 425 -49.33 54.24 -39.25
N SER A 426 -48.98 53.08 -39.82
CA SER A 426 -49.10 52.62 -41.23
C SER A 426 -48.15 53.28 -42.25
N GLY A 427 -47.38 52.45 -42.97
CA GLY A 427 -46.73 52.75 -44.26
C GLY A 427 -45.24 53.21 -44.21
N THR A 428 -44.39 52.89 -45.18
CA THR A 428 -44.50 52.01 -46.37
C THR A 428 -43.10 51.77 -46.99
N ASP A 429 -42.91 50.68 -47.75
CA ASP A 429 -42.04 50.56 -48.97
C ASP A 429 -40.52 50.86 -48.88
N THR A 430 -39.57 50.25 -49.60
CA THR A 430 -39.50 49.16 -50.60
C THR A 430 -38.30 48.25 -50.19
N THR A 431 -37.72 47.29 -50.93
CA THR A 431 -37.88 46.74 -52.29
C THR A 431 -37.56 45.23 -52.29
N ALA A 432 -37.80 44.54 -53.41
CA ALA A 432 -37.35 43.17 -53.66
C ALA A 432 -36.19 43.11 -54.68
N THR A 433 -35.54 41.95 -54.86
CA THR A 433 -35.39 41.26 -56.16
C THR A 433 -34.64 39.91 -56.06
N THR A 434 -35.27 38.83 -56.58
CA THR A 434 -34.69 37.67 -57.33
C THR A 434 -33.61 36.77 -56.66
N ASP A 435 -33.51 35.45 -56.89
CA ASP A 435 -34.15 34.53 -57.86
C ASP A 435 -34.24 33.07 -57.34
N ALA A 436 -34.90 32.19 -58.12
CA ALA A 436 -35.09 30.72 -58.07
C ALA A 436 -34.18 29.80 -57.20
N GLY A 437 -34.61 28.61 -56.74
CA GLY A 437 -35.92 27.92 -56.86
C GLY A 437 -35.82 26.38 -56.67
N ILE A 438 -36.96 25.67 -56.68
CA ILE A 438 -37.14 24.18 -56.78
C ILE A 438 -36.69 23.40 -55.52
N ASP A 439 -37.58 22.98 -54.59
CA ASP A 439 -38.66 21.96 -54.63
C ASP A 439 -38.22 20.58 -54.07
N THR A 440 -38.75 20.19 -52.90
CA THR A 440 -39.48 18.92 -52.63
C THR A 440 -39.77 18.79 -51.11
N GLY A 441 -41.04 18.60 -50.73
CA GLY A 441 -41.40 18.17 -49.37
C GLY A 441 -42.61 18.84 -48.72
N ASP A 442 -43.81 18.49 -49.17
CA ASP A 442 -45.06 18.60 -48.39
C ASP A 442 -45.00 17.63 -47.17
N ASP A 443 -45.79 17.68 -46.09
CA ASP A 443 -47.03 18.41 -45.75
C ASP A 443 -47.10 18.57 -44.19
N PHE A 444 -48.11 19.27 -43.68
CA PHE A 444 -48.21 19.83 -42.33
C PHE A 444 -48.55 18.83 -41.20
N GLY A 445 -48.23 19.19 -39.94
CA GLY A 445 -48.87 18.56 -38.77
C GLY A 445 -48.29 18.93 -37.39
N SER A 446 -48.97 19.80 -36.64
CA SER A 446 -48.58 20.17 -35.26
C SER A 446 -49.03 19.16 -34.20
N GLY A 447 -48.28 19.03 -33.10
CA GLY A 447 -48.88 18.79 -31.77
C GLY A 447 -48.13 17.83 -30.83
N GLY A 448 -48.24 18.09 -29.53
CA GLY A 448 -47.99 17.11 -28.46
C GLY A 448 -46.79 17.38 -27.54
N LEU A 449 -47.03 18.09 -26.43
CA LEU A 449 -46.17 17.96 -25.24
C LEU A 449 -46.40 16.58 -24.59
N PRO A 450 -45.37 15.90 -24.07
CA PRO A 450 -45.56 14.64 -23.33
C PRO A 450 -46.21 14.88 -21.95
N PRO A 451 -47.11 14.00 -21.46
CA PRO A 451 -47.78 14.18 -20.17
C PRO A 451 -46.85 13.87 -18.98
N GLY A 452 -46.98 14.61 -17.87
CA GLY A 452 -46.32 14.25 -16.61
C GLY A 452 -46.19 15.32 -15.52
N PHE A 453 -46.33 16.61 -15.84
CA PHE A 453 -46.14 17.68 -14.85
C PHE A 453 -47.44 18.11 -14.14
N GLY A 454 -47.48 17.85 -12.82
CA GLY A 454 -48.08 18.72 -11.80
C GLY A 454 -49.60 18.74 -11.62
N GLN A 455 -50.09 18.01 -10.60
CA GLN A 455 -51.22 18.43 -9.77
C GLN A 455 -51.01 17.98 -8.31
N ASP A 456 -51.05 18.95 -7.37
CA ASP A 456 -51.02 18.72 -5.92
C ASP A 456 -52.41 18.32 -5.39
N VAL A 457 -52.47 17.52 -4.32
CA VAL A 457 -53.19 17.76 -3.03
C VAL A 457 -53.10 16.50 -2.13
N GLY A 458 -52.91 16.65 -0.80
CA GLY A 458 -52.95 15.46 0.09
C GLY A 458 -52.43 15.54 1.54
N ASP A 459 -52.24 16.73 2.11
CA ASP A 459 -52.15 17.07 3.56
C ASP A 459 -52.03 15.97 4.65
N SER A 460 -50.96 15.98 5.45
CA SER A 460 -50.95 15.88 6.95
C SER A 460 -49.59 15.51 7.56
N GLY A 461 -49.11 16.28 8.56
CA GLY A 461 -48.26 15.75 9.64
C GLY A 461 -46.93 16.46 9.92
N CYS A 462 -46.91 17.33 10.94
CA CYS A 462 -45.66 17.85 11.53
C CYS A 462 -45.07 16.86 12.55
N ALA A 463 -43.74 16.65 12.53
CA ALA A 463 -42.97 16.25 13.71
C ALA A 463 -41.52 16.72 13.58
N CYS A 464 -41.05 17.54 14.53
CA CYS A 464 -39.62 17.81 14.67
C CYS A 464 -38.93 16.60 15.29
N ASN A 465 -37.75 16.23 14.81
CA ASN A 465 -36.79 15.55 15.67
C ASN A 465 -35.35 16.03 15.40
N SER A 466 -34.71 16.51 16.45
CA SER A 466 -33.30 16.90 16.48
C SER A 466 -32.42 15.68 16.78
N GLY A 467 -31.45 15.38 15.92
CA GLY A 467 -30.44 14.36 16.16
C GLY A 467 -29.20 14.61 15.30
N ALA A 468 -28.07 14.89 15.93
CA ALA A 468 -26.82 15.20 15.24
C ALA A 468 -26.17 13.93 14.64
N PRO A 469 -25.44 14.05 13.51
CA PRO A 469 -24.39 13.09 13.16
C PRO A 469 -23.16 13.31 14.06
N ALA A 470 -22.43 12.22 14.32
CA ALA A 470 -21.39 12.16 15.36
C ALA A 470 -20.12 12.94 15.04
N GLU A 471 -19.46 13.43 16.09
CA GLU A 471 -18.13 14.03 16.02
C GLU A 471 -17.09 13.02 15.50
N ARG A 472 -16.25 13.47 14.57
CA ARG A 472 -14.98 12.83 14.22
C ARG A 472 -13.87 13.85 14.38
N ASN A 473 -12.78 13.43 15.01
CA ASN A 473 -11.71 14.28 15.53
C ASN A 473 -10.99 15.06 14.41
N GLY A 474 -11.34 16.33 14.22
CA GLY A 474 -10.57 17.28 13.43
C GLY A 474 -9.34 17.77 14.20
N TRP A 475 -8.14 17.55 13.66
CA TRP A 475 -6.90 18.08 14.22
C TRP A 475 -6.75 19.55 13.84
N MET A 476 -6.57 20.43 14.84
CA MET A 476 -6.29 21.84 14.59
C MET A 476 -4.90 22.03 13.98
N LEU A 477 -4.85 22.57 12.77
CA LEU A 477 -3.65 23.19 12.22
C LEU A 477 -3.58 24.68 12.62
N LEU A 478 -2.35 25.17 12.76
CA LEU A 478 -1.92 26.49 13.27
C LEU A 478 -2.07 26.76 14.78
N GLY A 479 -0.91 26.80 15.44
CA GLY A 479 -0.72 27.34 16.78
C GLY A 479 0.63 28.06 16.94
N LEU A 480 0.92 29.08 16.12
CA LEU A 480 2.07 29.98 16.31
C LEU A 480 1.72 31.45 16.04
N LEU A 481 1.35 32.17 17.09
CA LEU A 481 1.29 33.63 17.08
C LEU A 481 2.67 34.22 17.40
N ALA A 482 3.15 35.12 16.54
CA ALA A 482 4.39 35.85 16.75
C ALA A 482 4.28 36.86 17.91
N LEU A 483 5.30 36.92 18.77
CA LEU A 483 5.51 37.98 19.76
C LEU A 483 6.99 38.41 19.74
N PRO A 484 7.30 39.70 19.52
CA PRO A 484 8.67 40.22 19.54
C PRO A 484 9.13 40.62 20.95
N LEU A 485 10.38 41.11 21.05
CA LEU A 485 11.04 41.76 22.22
C LEU A 485 11.57 40.77 23.28
N LEU A 486 12.87 40.69 23.64
CA LEU A 486 13.86 41.76 23.81
C LEU A 486 15.29 41.18 23.93
N ARG A 487 16.23 41.73 23.15
CA ARG A 487 17.67 41.40 23.23
C ARG A 487 18.30 42.05 24.47
N ARG A 488 18.66 41.27 25.49
CA ARG A 488 19.43 41.76 26.65
C ARG A 488 20.90 41.33 26.55
N ARG A 489 21.75 42.25 26.07
CA ARG A 489 23.20 42.17 26.32
C ARG A 489 23.47 42.32 27.81
N ARG A 490 24.46 41.60 28.32
CA ARG A 490 25.47 42.14 29.23
C ARG A 490 26.73 41.28 29.20
N ASP A 491 27.80 41.91 28.71
CA ASP A 491 29.17 41.96 29.25
C ASP A 491 29.72 40.69 29.92
#